data_AF-A0A380K6V4-F1
#
_entry.id   AF-A0A380K6V4-F1
#
_cell.length_a   1.000
_cell.length_b   1.000
_cell.length_c   1.000
_cell.angle_alpha   90.00
_cell.angle_beta   90.00
_cell.angle_gamma   90.00
#
_symmetry.space_group_name_H-M   'P 1'
#
loop_
_entity.id
_entity.type
_entity.pdbx_description
1 polymer ?
#
loop_
_entity_poly.entity_id
_entity_poly.type
_entity_poly.pdbx_seq_one_letter_code
_entity_poly.pdbx_strand_id
1 'polypeptide(L)'
;MCTAITYHTKDNYFGRNLDLDFSYHEEVTIFPRNYPLSFKYETKQDNHLAIIGMATVVDDYPLFYDATNEKGLSMAGLNFPENADFKPAKEGKTNVASFEFIL
;
A
#
# COMPACT_ATOMS: atom_id res chain seq x y z
N MET A 1 7.34 -2.06 -17.11
CA MET A 1 7.96 -1.01 -16.27
C MET A 1 6.84 -0.21 -15.62
N CYS A 2 6.54 -0.45 -14.33
CA CYS A 2 5.43 0.26 -13.68
C CYS A 2 5.59 1.78 -13.79
N THR A 3 4.49 2.50 -13.97
CA THR A 3 4.46 3.98 -14.06
C THR A 3 3.36 4.50 -13.17
N ALA A 4 3.62 5.53 -12.38
CA ALA A 4 2.58 6.25 -11.64
C ALA A 4 2.46 7.68 -12.16
N ILE A 5 1.25 8.21 -12.11
CA ILE A 5 0.95 9.59 -12.50
C ILE A 5 0.11 10.25 -11.42
N THR A 6 0.45 11.52 -11.16
CA THR A 6 -0.39 12.43 -10.40
C THR A 6 -0.75 13.61 -11.31
N TYR A 7 -2.01 14.04 -11.22
CA TYR A 7 -2.47 15.18 -11.99
C TYR A 7 -3.45 16.00 -11.15
N HIS A 8 -3.20 17.30 -11.04
CA HIS A 8 -4.00 18.21 -10.24
C HIS A 8 -4.72 19.21 -11.16
N THR A 9 -6.05 19.28 -11.05
CA THR A 9 -6.87 20.29 -11.73
C THR A 9 -7.70 21.08 -10.72
N LYS A 10 -9.04 20.97 -10.77
CA LYS A 10 -9.92 21.28 -9.64
C LYS A 10 -9.87 20.20 -8.57
N ASP A 11 -9.66 18.96 -9.00
CA ASP A 11 -9.56 17.77 -8.15
C ASP A 11 -8.19 17.12 -8.29
N ASN A 12 -7.90 16.19 -7.38
CA ASN A 12 -6.69 15.39 -7.37
C ASN A 12 -6.91 14.04 -8.05
N TYR A 13 -6.06 13.71 -9.02
CA TYR A 13 -6.07 12.45 -9.74
C TYR A 13 -4.76 11.71 -9.50
N PHE A 14 -4.87 10.43 -9.21
CA PHE A 14 -3.75 9.52 -8.99
C PHE A 14 -4.05 8.21 -9.71
N GLY A 15 -3.04 7.64 -10.35
CA GLY A 15 -3.15 6.32 -10.96
C GLY A 15 -1.80 5.75 -11.32
N ARG A 16 -1.79 4.49 -11.74
CA ARG A 16 -0.58 3.78 -12.13
C ARG A 16 -0.87 2.65 -13.11
N ASN A 17 0.14 2.28 -13.90
CA ASN A 17 0.20 1.03 -14.62
C ASN A 17 0.95 -0.01 -13.79
N LEU A 18 0.34 -1.19 -13.62
CA LEU A 18 0.99 -2.37 -13.06
C LEU A 18 1.47 -3.25 -14.21
N ASP A 19 2.76 -3.17 -14.50
CA ASP A 19 3.36 -3.90 -15.61
C ASP A 19 4.03 -5.19 -15.11
N LEU A 20 3.34 -6.31 -15.24
CA LEU A 20 3.78 -7.64 -14.85
C LEU A 20 3.53 -8.64 -15.99
N ASP A 21 4.35 -9.70 -16.07
CA ASP A 21 4.22 -10.74 -17.10
C ASP A 21 3.10 -11.75 -16.79
N PHE A 22 2.59 -11.77 -15.55
CA PHE A 22 1.52 -12.62 -15.08
C PHE A 22 0.76 -11.95 -13.93
N SER A 23 -0.47 -12.39 -13.69
CA SER A 23 -1.32 -11.89 -12.59
C SER A 23 -0.97 -12.59 -11.28
N TYR A 24 -1.12 -11.87 -10.18
CA TYR A 24 -1.05 -12.38 -8.80
C TYR A 24 -2.44 -12.53 -8.18
N HIS A 25 -3.48 -12.61 -9.02
CA HIS A 25 -4.88 -12.56 -8.59
C HIS A 25 -5.19 -11.28 -7.80
N GLU A 26 -4.67 -10.16 -8.29
CA GLU A 26 -4.94 -8.85 -7.74
C GLU A 26 -6.42 -8.45 -7.93
N GLU A 27 -7.03 -7.92 -6.89
CA GLU A 27 -8.44 -7.55 -6.83
C GLU A 27 -8.63 -6.16 -6.22
N VAL A 28 -9.74 -5.49 -6.59
CA VAL A 28 -10.16 -4.26 -5.92
C VAL A 28 -10.57 -4.59 -4.49
N THR A 29 -9.78 -4.11 -3.54
CA THR A 29 -9.93 -4.43 -2.13
C THR A 29 -10.29 -3.18 -1.35
N ILE A 30 -11.30 -3.30 -0.49
CA ILE A 30 -11.70 -2.27 0.47
C ILE A 30 -11.22 -2.70 1.85
N PHE A 31 -10.43 -1.86 2.50
CA PHE A 31 -10.02 -2.00 3.90
C PHE A 31 -10.82 -0.99 4.74
N PRO A 32 -11.87 -1.42 5.44
CA PRO A 32 -12.78 -0.52 6.16
C PRO A 32 -12.08 0.23 7.30
N ARG A 33 -12.62 1.38 7.72
CA ARG A 33 -12.16 2.07 8.94
C ARG A 33 -12.11 1.11 10.12
N ASN A 34 -11.05 1.20 10.92
CA ASN A 34 -10.92 0.50 12.20
C ASN A 34 -11.00 -1.04 12.07
N TYR A 35 -10.72 -1.57 10.88
CA TYR A 35 -10.52 -3.00 10.74
C TYR A 35 -9.24 -3.39 11.50
N PRO A 36 -9.19 -4.53 12.21
CA PRO A 36 -7.99 -4.92 12.95
C PRO A 36 -6.73 -4.95 12.07
N LEU A 37 -5.82 -3.99 12.28
CA LEU A 37 -4.55 -3.90 11.57
C LEU A 37 -3.40 -4.22 12.53
N SER A 38 -2.67 -5.30 12.27
CA SER A 38 -1.44 -5.61 12.99
C SER A 38 -0.27 -5.46 12.05
N PHE A 39 0.60 -4.51 12.34
CA PHE A 39 1.90 -4.41 11.69
C PHE A 39 2.84 -5.49 12.22
N LYS A 40 3.81 -5.90 11.40
CA LYS A 40 4.79 -6.93 11.77
C LYS A 40 5.69 -6.51 12.94
N TYR A 41 6.07 -5.23 13.00
CA TYR A 41 6.99 -4.72 14.02
C TYR A 41 6.39 -3.63 14.92
N GLU A 42 5.22 -3.11 14.56
CA GLU A 42 4.52 -2.07 15.34
C GLU A 42 3.30 -2.65 16.04
N THR A 43 2.80 -1.93 17.05
CA THR A 43 1.59 -2.34 17.76
C THR A 43 0.37 -2.34 16.85
N LYS A 44 -0.59 -3.21 17.17
CA LYS A 44 -1.90 -3.23 16.53
C LYS A 44 -2.53 -1.83 16.50
N GLN A 45 -3.01 -1.41 15.33
CA GLN A 45 -3.67 -0.13 15.11
C GLN A 45 -5.15 -0.36 14.82
N ASP A 46 -5.99 -0.05 15.81
CA ASP A 46 -7.45 -0.21 15.70
C ASP A 46 -8.15 1.08 15.22
N ASN A 47 -7.39 2.13 14.90
CA ASN A 47 -7.90 3.40 14.39
C ASN A 47 -7.13 3.80 13.14
N HIS A 48 -7.76 3.66 11.99
CA HIS A 48 -7.21 4.06 10.70
C HIS A 48 -8.35 4.44 9.73
N LEU A 49 -7.98 5.18 8.70
CA LEU A 49 -8.91 5.60 7.64
C LEU A 49 -9.33 4.39 6.79
N ALA A 50 -10.49 4.48 6.15
CA ALA A 50 -10.83 3.52 5.10
C ALA A 50 -9.88 3.70 3.91
N ILE A 51 -9.46 2.57 3.34
CA ILE A 51 -8.56 2.49 2.19
C ILE A 51 -9.25 1.64 1.11
N ILE A 52 -9.11 2.05 -0.15
CA ILE A 52 -9.49 1.24 -1.31
C ILE A 52 -8.33 1.23 -2.30
N GLY A 53 -8.07 0.07 -2.90
CA GLY A 53 -6.94 -0.08 -3.81
C GLY A 53 -6.91 -1.43 -4.52
N MET A 54 -5.90 -1.63 -5.34
CA MET A 54 -5.61 -2.92 -5.96
C MET A 54 -4.69 -3.70 -5.01
N ALA A 55 -5.07 -4.92 -4.63
CA ALA A 55 -4.30 -5.75 -3.71
C ALA A 55 -4.44 -7.23 -4.03
N THR A 56 -3.47 -8.03 -3.58
CA THR A 56 -3.69 -9.46 -3.35
C THR A 56 -3.95 -9.65 -1.86
N VAL A 57 -5.05 -10.32 -1.49
CA VAL A 57 -5.38 -10.60 -0.09
C VAL A 57 -4.84 -11.97 0.29
N VAL A 58 -4.01 -12.03 1.35
CA VAL A 58 -3.43 -13.26 1.88
C VAL A 58 -3.80 -13.37 3.35
N ASP A 59 -4.51 -14.43 3.74
CA ASP A 59 -4.95 -14.66 5.13
C ASP A 59 -5.64 -13.42 5.77
N ASP A 60 -6.63 -12.86 5.07
CA ASP A 60 -7.36 -11.62 5.45
C ASP A 60 -6.49 -10.37 5.59
N TYR A 61 -5.25 -10.40 5.06
CA TYR A 61 -4.32 -9.28 5.06
C TYR A 61 -4.15 -8.71 3.64
N PRO A 62 -4.57 -7.45 3.38
CA PRO A 62 -4.45 -6.85 2.06
C PRO A 62 -3.01 -6.40 1.77
N LEU A 63 -2.41 -6.97 0.72
CA LEU A 63 -1.11 -6.54 0.19
C LEU A 63 -1.35 -5.58 -0.97
N PHE A 64 -1.52 -4.30 -0.66
CA PHE A 64 -1.81 -3.28 -1.68
C PHE A 64 -0.62 -3.07 -2.62
N TYR A 65 -0.93 -2.99 -3.91
CA TYR A 65 0.00 -2.50 -4.92
C TYR A 65 -0.11 -0.98 -5.08
N ASP A 66 -1.33 -0.47 -5.02
CA ASP A 66 -1.69 0.93 -4.99
C ASP A 66 -3.02 1.11 -4.26
N ALA A 67 -3.18 2.24 -3.57
CA ALA A 67 -4.40 2.54 -2.84
C ALA A 67 -4.60 4.04 -2.61
N THR A 68 -5.83 4.41 -2.27
CA THR A 68 -6.21 5.74 -1.79
C THR A 68 -7.07 5.62 -0.54
N ASN A 69 -6.91 6.56 0.38
CA ASN A 69 -7.77 6.66 1.55
C ASN A 69 -8.91 7.67 1.34
N GLU A 70 -9.91 7.60 2.20
CA GLU A 70 -11.08 8.50 2.20
C GLU A 70 -10.76 9.99 2.42
N LYS A 71 -9.51 10.36 2.73
CA LYS A 71 -9.04 11.74 2.83
C LYS A 71 -8.28 12.20 1.59
N GLY A 72 -8.20 11.37 0.55
CA GLY A 72 -7.61 11.69 -0.74
C GLY A 72 -6.09 11.55 -0.80
N LEU A 73 -5.46 10.89 0.19
CA LEU A 73 -4.05 10.51 0.09
C LEU A 73 -3.94 9.18 -0.66
N SER A 74 -3.10 9.16 -1.70
CA SER A 74 -2.86 7.97 -2.51
C SER A 74 -1.39 7.58 -2.53
N MET A 75 -1.12 6.29 -2.67
CA MET A 75 0.23 5.72 -2.76
C MET A 75 0.24 4.54 -3.74
N ALA A 76 1.39 4.31 -4.39
CA ALA A 76 1.64 3.10 -5.18
C ALA A 76 3.08 2.60 -4.94
N GLY A 77 3.22 1.29 -4.77
CA GLY A 77 4.51 0.61 -4.82
C GLY A 77 4.88 0.31 -6.27
N LEU A 78 6.08 0.68 -6.70
CA LEU A 78 6.58 0.38 -8.05
C LEU A 78 7.81 -0.52 -7.94
N ASN A 79 8.00 -1.39 -8.94
CA ASN A 79 9.15 -2.27 -8.97
C ASN A 79 10.45 -1.46 -9.04
N PHE A 80 11.35 -1.67 -8.07
CA PHE A 80 12.62 -0.95 -7.97
C PHE A 80 13.79 -1.89 -7.63
N PRO A 81 14.03 -2.92 -8.45
CA PRO A 81 15.07 -3.91 -8.21
C PRO A 81 16.46 -3.26 -8.25
N GLU A 82 17.42 -3.90 -7.58
CA GLU A 82 18.84 -3.49 -7.49
C GLU A 82 19.11 -2.16 -6.79
N ASN A 83 18.10 -1.30 -6.66
CA ASN A 83 18.22 0.05 -6.10
C ASN A 83 17.50 0.22 -4.76
N ALA A 84 16.43 -0.56 -4.52
CA ALA A 84 15.78 -0.57 -3.22
C ALA A 84 16.70 -1.19 -2.15
N ASP A 85 16.87 -0.49 -1.03
CA ASP A 85 17.73 -0.87 0.09
C ASP A 85 16.92 -0.95 1.39
N PHE A 86 16.42 -2.14 1.71
CA PHE A 86 15.66 -2.40 2.94
C PHE A 86 16.61 -2.77 4.08
N LYS A 87 16.45 -2.10 5.22
CA LYS A 87 17.27 -2.36 6.41
C LYS A 87 16.58 -3.36 7.34
N PRO A 88 17.37 -4.14 8.13
CA PRO A 88 16.83 -4.84 9.28
C PRO A 88 16.13 -3.88 10.24
N ALA A 89 15.17 -4.39 11.00
CA ALA A 89 14.50 -3.61 12.04
C ALA A 89 15.53 -3.04 13.04
N LYS A 90 15.30 -1.79 13.47
CA LYS A 90 16.20 -1.06 14.36
C LYS A 90 15.43 -0.55 15.57
N GLU A 91 16.00 -0.77 16.75
CA GLU A 91 15.46 -0.25 18.01
C GLU A 91 15.40 1.28 18.02
N GLY A 92 14.35 1.84 18.60
CA GLY A 92 14.11 3.30 18.65
C GLY A 92 13.70 3.92 17.31
N LYS A 93 13.29 3.11 16.32
CA LYS A 93 12.69 3.55 15.05
C LYS A 93 11.29 2.98 14.90
N THR A 94 10.46 3.65 14.10
CA THR A 94 9.24 3.06 13.56
C THR A 94 9.64 2.13 12.42
N ASN A 95 9.49 0.82 12.63
CA ASN A 95 9.85 -0.21 11.69
C ASN A 95 8.58 -0.65 10.94
N VAL A 96 8.49 -0.30 9.67
CA VAL A 96 7.35 -0.72 8.81
C VAL A 96 7.86 -1.76 7.83
N ALA A 97 7.22 -2.93 7.75
CA ALA A 97 7.60 -3.90 6.73
C ALA A 97 7.20 -3.38 5.35
N SER A 98 7.99 -3.70 4.32
CA SER A 98 7.83 -3.11 2.98
C SER A 98 6.44 -3.36 2.37
N PHE A 99 5.83 -4.51 2.66
CA PHE A 99 4.49 -4.87 2.17
C PHE A 99 3.34 -4.19 2.95
N GLU A 100 3.64 -3.55 4.09
CA GLU A 100 2.65 -2.86 4.94
C GLU A 100 2.66 -1.34 4.71
N PHE A 101 3.58 -0.82 3.89
CA PHE A 101 3.88 0.61 3.82
C PHE A 101 2.74 1.48 3.25
N ILE A 102 1.79 0.86 2.53
CA ILE A 102 0.61 1.53 1.97
C ILE A 102 -0.55 1.61 2.99
N LEU A 103 -0.50 0.85 4.09
CA LEU A 103 -1.56 0.75 5.11
C LEU A 103 -1.54 1.91 6.13
#